data_AF-A0A496B574-F1
#
_entry.id   AF-A0A496B574-F1
#
_cell.length_a   1.000
_cell.length_b   1.000
_cell.length_c   1.000
_cell.angle_alpha   90.00
_cell.angle_beta   90.00
_cell.angle_gamma   90.00
#
_symmetry.space_group_name_H-M   'P 1'
#
loop_
_entity.id
_entity.type
_entity.pdbx_description
1 polymer ?
#
loop_
_entity_poly.entity_id
_entity_poly.type
_entity_poly.pdbx_seq_one_letter_code
_entity_poly.pdbx_strand_id
1 'polypeptide(L)'
;MPTEEASARTLLIIVSVIGAIFTIVMIILFFNAAPARSDIPDHQTYTDPAACLKCHLRGTEQSPTMPHLNVGSCHICHRLAKEKKPN
;
A
#
# COMPACT_ATOMS: atom_id res chain seq x y z
N MET A 1 1.65 41.01 -28.49
CA MET A 1 1.02 40.08 -27.54
C MET A 1 2.03 39.85 -26.43
N PRO A 2 1.76 40.19 -25.16
CA PRO A 2 2.72 39.89 -24.12
C PRO A 2 2.64 38.38 -23.86
N THR A 3 3.66 37.64 -24.28
CA THR A 3 3.90 36.29 -23.77
C THR A 3 4.53 36.49 -22.39
N GLU A 4 3.68 36.56 -21.37
CA GLU A 4 4.10 36.47 -19.97
C GLU A 4 4.75 35.09 -19.77
N GLU A 5 6.03 34.97 -20.12
CA GLU A 5 6.79 33.76 -19.84
C GLU A 5 6.92 33.63 -18.32
N ALA A 6 6.42 32.53 -17.78
CA ALA A 6 6.54 32.25 -16.36
C ALA A 6 8.02 32.25 -15.98
N SER A 7 8.40 33.06 -14.99
CA SER A 7 9.78 33.12 -14.52
C SER A 7 10.27 31.72 -14.13
N ALA A 8 11.57 31.44 -14.29
CA ALA A 8 12.17 30.16 -13.91
C ALA A 8 11.85 29.75 -12.47
N ARG A 9 11.70 30.75 -11.56
CA ARG A 9 11.27 30.53 -10.17
C ARG A 9 9.82 30.02 -10.10
N THR A 10 8.91 30.62 -10.85
CA THR A 10 7.51 30.19 -10.93
C THR A 10 7.40 28.77 -11.48
N LEU A 11 8.16 28.47 -12.54
CA LEU A 11 8.22 27.13 -13.13
C LEU A 11 8.71 26.10 -12.10
N LEU A 12 9.80 26.39 -11.38
CA LEU A 12 10.35 25.48 -10.37
C LEU A 12 9.36 25.19 -9.24
N ILE A 13 8.62 26.20 -8.78
CA ILE A 13 7.58 26.04 -7.75
C ILE A 13 6.50 25.10 -8.26
N ILE A 14 5.98 25.33 -9.47
CA ILE A 14 4.94 24.49 -10.07
C ILE A 14 5.41 23.03 -10.18
N VAL A 15 6.61 22.81 -10.73
CA VAL A 15 7.18 21.46 -10.88
C VAL A 15 7.38 20.80 -9.51
N SER A 16 7.84 21.54 -8.51
CA SER A 16 8.03 21.02 -7.15
C SER A 16 6.70 20.62 -6.50
N VAL A 17 5.65 21.43 -6.68
CA VAL A 17 4.31 21.13 -6.17
C VAL A 17 3.75 19.89 -6.86
N ILE A 18 3.84 19.79 -8.18
CA ILE A 18 3.37 18.61 -8.93
C ILE A 18 4.14 17.36 -8.48
N GLY A 19 5.46 17.46 -8.34
CA GLY A 19 6.30 16.36 -7.86
C GLY A 19 5.93 15.91 -6.44
N ALA A 20 5.62 16.84 -5.54
CA ALA A 20 5.16 16.54 -4.19
C ALA A 20 3.81 15.82 -4.21
N ILE A 21 2.84 16.31 -4.99
CA ILE A 21 1.53 15.66 -5.14
C ILE A 21 1.69 14.25 -5.69
N PHE A 22 2.47 14.08 -6.75
CA PHE A 22 2.71 12.78 -7.37
C PHE A 22 3.34 11.80 -6.36
N THR A 23 4.33 12.25 -5.60
CA THR A 23 4.98 11.45 -4.55
C THR A 23 3.96 10.98 -3.50
N ILE A 24 3.12 11.88 -2.99
CA ILE A 24 2.08 11.54 -2.00
C ILE A 24 1.10 10.51 -2.57
N VAL A 25 0.63 10.71 -3.81
CA VAL A 25 -0.30 9.77 -4.47
C VAL A 25 0.35 8.40 -4.62
N MET A 26 1.61 8.32 -5.08
CA MET A 26 2.33 7.04 -5.22
C MET A 26 2.47 6.30 -3.89
N ILE A 27 2.77 7.03 -2.81
CA ILE A 27 2.85 6.43 -1.46
C ILE A 27 1.49 5.83 -1.07
N ILE A 28 0.40 6.58 -1.25
CA ILE A 28 -0.96 6.10 -0.92
C ILE A 28 -1.29 4.85 -1.75
N LEU A 29 -1.05 4.88 -3.06
CA LEU A 29 -1.35 3.74 -3.93
C LEU A 29 -0.52 2.51 -3.55
N PHE A 30 0.75 2.69 -3.21
CA PHE A 30 1.61 1.59 -2.77
C PHE A 30 1.03 0.87 -1.53
N PHE A 31 0.61 1.61 -0.51
CA PHE A 31 0.01 1.01 0.69
C PHE A 31 -1.36 0.37 0.45
N ASN A 32 -2.11 0.83 -0.55
CA ASN A 32 -3.43 0.28 -0.91
C ASN A 32 -3.38 -0.83 -1.98
N ALA A 33 -2.23 -1.08 -2.59
CA ALA A 33 -2.06 -2.13 -3.60
C ALA A 33 -2.02 -3.54 -2.99
N ALA A 34 -1.71 -3.65 -1.70
CA ALA A 34 -1.64 -4.94 -1.02
C ALA A 34 -3.04 -5.57 -0.88
N PRO A 35 -3.19 -6.87 -1.19
CA PRO A 35 -4.46 -7.56 -1.04
C PRO A 35 -4.88 -7.60 0.43
N ALA A 36 -6.18 -7.37 0.66
CA ALA A 36 -6.76 -7.50 1.98
C ALA A 36 -6.71 -8.97 2.46
N ARG A 37 -6.47 -9.18 3.75
CA ARG A 37 -6.54 -10.49 4.40
C ARG A 37 -8.00 -10.95 4.45
N SER A 38 -8.24 -12.21 4.10
CA SER A 38 -9.57 -12.82 4.28
C SER A 38 -9.98 -12.83 5.74
N ASP A 39 -11.28 -12.83 5.99
CA ASP A 39 -11.83 -12.81 7.34
C ASP A 39 -11.95 -14.23 7.91
N ILE A 40 -10.81 -14.81 8.25
CA ILE A 40 -10.70 -16.14 8.87
C ILE A 40 -10.09 -16.03 10.27
N PRO A 41 -10.34 -17.00 11.17
CA PRO A 41 -9.85 -16.94 12.55
C PRO A 41 -8.34 -16.67 12.68
N ASP A 42 -7.53 -17.28 11.81
CA ASP A 42 -6.07 -17.09 11.80
C ASP A 42 -5.67 -15.64 11.48
N HIS A 43 -6.32 -15.01 10.49
CA HIS A 43 -6.04 -13.63 10.11
C HIS A 43 -6.52 -12.59 11.13
N GLN A 44 -7.54 -12.93 11.92
CA GLN A 44 -8.02 -12.10 13.03
C GLN A 44 -7.13 -12.22 14.27
N THR A 45 -6.62 -13.43 14.54
CA THR A 45 -5.89 -13.74 15.78
C THR A 45 -4.43 -13.33 15.72
N TYR A 46 -3.77 -13.55 14.57
CA TYR A 46 -2.33 -13.30 14.46
C TYR A 46 -2.03 -11.86 14.05
N THR A 47 -1.32 -11.15 14.93
CA THR A 47 -0.70 -9.86 14.65
C THR A 47 0.83 -9.96 14.55
N ASP A 48 1.41 -11.09 14.91
CA ASP A 48 2.85 -11.28 14.80
C ASP A 48 3.25 -11.68 13.37
N PRO A 49 4.25 -11.01 12.76
CA PRO A 49 4.71 -11.32 11.41
C PRO A 49 5.25 -12.75 11.28
N ALA A 50 5.94 -13.28 12.29
CA ALA A 50 6.47 -14.63 12.23
C ALA A 50 5.36 -15.68 12.20
N ALA A 51 4.21 -15.41 12.84
CA ALA A 51 3.02 -16.25 12.72
C ALA A 51 2.47 -16.27 11.28
N CYS A 52 2.36 -15.12 10.60
CA CYS A 52 1.92 -15.05 9.21
C CYS A 52 2.85 -15.83 8.26
N LEU A 53 4.16 -15.73 8.49
CA LEU A 53 5.18 -16.36 7.66
C LEU A 53 5.17 -17.88 7.73
N LYS A 54 4.56 -18.51 8.76
CA LYS A 54 4.44 -19.97 8.84
C LYS A 54 3.75 -20.59 7.62
N CYS A 55 2.80 -19.87 7.02
CA CYS A 55 2.07 -20.30 5.83
C CYS A 55 2.53 -19.50 4.59
N HIS A 56 2.63 -18.17 4.70
CA HIS A 56 2.91 -17.28 3.58
C HIS A 56 4.36 -17.30 3.06
N LEU A 57 5.30 -17.97 3.74
CA LEU A 57 6.63 -18.26 3.15
C LEU A 57 6.59 -19.47 2.21
N ARG A 58 5.75 -20.46 2.51
CA ARG A 58 5.69 -21.70 1.73
C ARG A 58 4.86 -21.51 0.46
N GLY A 59 3.74 -20.81 0.59
CA GLY A 59 2.77 -20.71 -0.50
C GLY A 59 1.96 -21.98 -0.63
N THR A 60 0.65 -21.88 -0.48
CA THR A 60 -0.30 -22.95 -0.77
C THR A 60 -1.46 -22.35 -1.57
N GLU A 61 -2.36 -23.18 -2.12
CA GLU A 61 -3.56 -22.67 -2.81
C GLU A 61 -4.40 -21.73 -1.93
N GLN A 62 -4.34 -21.90 -0.62
CA GLN A 62 -5.11 -21.13 0.37
C GLN A 62 -4.31 -19.97 0.98
N SER A 63 -2.98 -19.99 0.86
CA SER A 63 -2.09 -18.95 1.40
C SER A 63 -1.08 -18.53 0.34
N PRO A 64 -1.26 -17.40 -0.35
CA PRO A 64 -0.32 -16.98 -1.38
C PRO A 64 1.06 -16.72 -0.78
N THR A 65 2.13 -17.05 -1.53
CA THR A 65 3.49 -16.73 -1.11
C THR A 65 3.69 -15.22 -1.04
N MET A 66 4.38 -14.74 -0.01
CA MET A 66 4.77 -13.34 0.13
C MET A 66 5.83 -12.99 -0.94
N PRO A 67 5.54 -12.07 -1.89
CA PRO A 67 6.45 -11.74 -2.98
C PRO A 67 7.44 -10.61 -2.64
N HIS A 68 7.38 -10.08 -1.42
CA HIS A 68 8.22 -8.97 -0.95
C HIS A 68 9.04 -9.39 0.27
N LEU A 69 10.10 -8.64 0.56
CA LEU A 69 10.89 -8.84 1.78
C LEU A 69 10.01 -8.63 3.02
N ASN A 70 10.32 -9.33 4.12
CA ASN A 70 9.69 -9.06 5.40
C ASN A 70 10.01 -7.63 5.87
N VAL A 71 8.99 -6.77 5.93
CA VAL A 71 9.08 -5.35 6.34
C VAL A 71 8.70 -5.15 7.81
N GLY A 72 8.69 -6.22 8.62
CA GLY A 72 8.18 -6.20 9.97
C GLY A 72 6.68 -6.40 9.94
N SER A 73 5.88 -5.34 9.90
CA SER A 73 4.43 -5.46 10.15
C SER A 73 3.60 -5.72 8.88
N CYS A 74 2.94 -6.88 8.80
CA CYS A 74 2.11 -7.27 7.65
C CYS A 74 0.83 -6.43 7.53
N HIS A 75 0.23 -6.00 8.65
CA HIS A 75 -1.08 -5.34 8.68
C HIS A 75 -1.04 -3.86 8.30
N ILE A 76 0.15 -3.27 8.15
CA ILE A 76 0.32 -1.92 7.59
C ILE A 76 -0.24 -1.87 6.17
N CYS A 77 0.08 -2.87 5.34
CA CYS A 77 -0.39 -2.96 3.97
C CYS A 77 -1.57 -3.94 3.84
N HIS A 78 -1.50 -5.10 4.49
CA HIS A 78 -2.53 -6.13 4.41
C HIS A 78 -3.61 -5.96 5.48
N ARG A 79 -4.58 -5.09 5.21
CA ARG A 79 -5.73 -4.83 6.09
C ARG A 79 -6.70 -6.02 6.07
N LEU A 80 -7.47 -6.24 7.15
CA LEU A 80 -8.57 -7.21 7.10
C LEU A 80 -9.62 -6.72 6.10
N ALA A 81 -10.11 -7.64 5.26
CA ALA A 81 -11.28 -7.38 4.44
C ALA A 81 -12.43 -6.99 5.37
N LYS A 82 -13.12 -5.88 5.07
CA LYS A 82 -14.33 -5.55 5.80
C LYS A 82 -15.33 -6.66 5.53
N GLU A 83 -15.96 -7.21 6.57
CA GLU A 83 -17.09 -8.12 6.41
C GLU A 83 -18.04 -7.56 5.34
N LYS A 84 -18.42 -8.40 4.38
CA LYS A 84 -19.44 -8.03 3.41
C LYS A 84 -20.72 -7.81 4.22
N LYS A 85 -21.11 -6.55 4.42
CA LYS A 85 -22.46 -6.24 4.94
C LYS A 85 -23.45 -7.02 4.09
N PRO A 86 -24.30 -7.88 4.67
CA PRO A 86 -25.39 -8.47 3.91
C PRO A 86 -26.26 -7.31 3.40
N ASN A 87 -26.47 -7.28 2.09
CA ASN A 87 -27.44 -6.39 1.45
C ASN A 87 -28.86 -6.81 1.87
#